data_AF-A0A817FKF5-F1
#
_entry.id   AF-A0A817FKF5-F1
#
_cell.length_a   1.000
_cell.length_b   1.000
_cell.length_c   1.000
_cell.angle_alpha   90.00
_cell.angle_beta   90.00
_cell.angle_gamma   90.00
#
_symmetry.space_group_name_H-M   'P 1'
#
loop_
_entity.id
_entity.type
_entity.pdbx_description
1 polymer ?
#
loop_
_entity_poly.entity_id
_entity_poly.type
_entity_poly.pdbx_seq_one_letter_code
_entity_poly.pdbx_strand_id
1 'polypeptide(L)'
;MFIFLIGTIGNTLNVFILSQRSLRQIPCIFFFFASSIASLISIDFGLITRVLSGWAVDPTYTIGWFCKVRTFIVFSSRAMVFWFFVLATIDRWLSSSVQIHHRQLSTLKNARRATAVVILITMIVYGELLYCYDANLIDAPFKCYAKTHACQLLADMTFVCFTTIVPILIMFIFGLLTISNIRQSQRRILQMTSIAINPTISATNHEFQQRSKKNEQHLLLMVFVQVFVLAILTLPQAIQRLYAAFIGSYNSQLQATIDMFVYNFVLLLTYLASATPFYIYTLTGGTLFRKASLEFMQSIYRAIRRRC
;
A
#
# COMPACT_ATOMS: atom_id res chain seq x y z
N MET A 1 -18.55 7.47 3.94
CA MET A 1 -18.97 6.39 4.87
C MET A 1 -18.71 4.99 4.32
N PHE A 2 -19.21 4.62 3.14
CA PHE A 2 -18.96 3.27 2.56
C PHE A 2 -17.48 2.88 2.47
N ILE A 3 -16.63 3.76 1.92
CA ILE A 3 -15.17 3.51 1.81
C ILE A 3 -14.53 3.27 3.19
N PHE A 4 -14.98 3.98 4.22
CA PHE A 4 -14.48 3.81 5.59
C PHE A 4 -14.83 2.41 6.13
N LEU A 5 -16.08 1.98 6.01
CA LEU A 5 -16.52 0.66 6.48
C LEU A 5 -15.81 -0.48 5.73
N ILE A 6 -15.85 -0.42 4.40
CA ILE A 6 -15.23 -1.42 3.50
C ILE A 6 -13.72 -1.48 3.76
N GLY A 7 -13.06 -0.33 3.82
CA GLY A 7 -11.62 -0.26 4.03
C GLY A 7 -11.17 -0.73 5.41
N THR A 8 -11.90 -0.38 6.47
CA THR A 8 -11.58 -0.81 7.84
C THR A 8 -11.77 -2.31 8.00
N ILE A 9 -12.91 -2.85 7.53
CA ILE A 9 -13.19 -4.29 7.58
C ILE A 9 -12.15 -5.05 6.76
N GLY A 10 -11.92 -4.63 5.51
CA GLY A 10 -10.98 -5.28 4.61
C GLY A 10 -9.56 -5.33 5.18
N ASN A 11 -9.01 -4.18 5.58
CA ASN A 11 -7.64 -4.16 6.11
C ASN A 11 -7.52 -4.90 7.45
N THR A 12 -8.55 -4.87 8.31
CA THR A 12 -8.57 -5.66 9.55
C THR A 12 -8.53 -7.16 9.27
N LEU A 13 -9.35 -7.64 8.32
CA LEU A 13 -9.32 -9.04 7.89
C LEU A 13 -7.96 -9.42 7.31
N ASN A 14 -7.37 -8.54 6.48
CA ASN A 14 -6.01 -8.74 5.97
C ASN A 14 -4.99 -8.90 7.09
N VAL A 15 -5.01 -8.02 8.11
CA VAL A 15 -4.10 -8.10 9.26
C VAL A 15 -4.21 -9.46 9.93
N PHE A 16 -5.42 -9.96 10.18
CA PHE A 16 -5.62 -11.27 10.81
C PHE A 16 -5.19 -12.44 9.92
N ILE A 17 -5.56 -12.45 8.64
CA ILE A 17 -5.21 -13.52 7.70
C ILE A 17 -3.70 -13.58 7.50
N LEU A 18 -3.05 -12.44 7.26
CA LEU A 18 -1.61 -12.37 7.01
C LEU A 18 -0.77 -12.63 8.27
N SER A 19 -1.37 -12.50 9.47
CA SER A 19 -0.74 -12.87 10.75
C SER A 19 -0.60 -14.38 10.98
N GLN A 20 -1.25 -15.21 10.16
CA GLN A 20 -1.18 -16.66 10.29
C GLN A 20 0.26 -17.17 10.17
N ARG A 21 0.59 -18.20 10.97
CA ARG A 21 1.95 -18.75 11.05
C ARG A 21 2.47 -19.25 9.71
N SER A 22 1.59 -19.80 8.87
CA SER A 22 1.90 -20.29 7.52
C SER A 22 2.31 -19.18 6.55
N LEU A 23 1.80 -17.96 6.72
CA LEU A 23 1.99 -16.85 5.80
C LEU A 23 3.06 -15.86 6.28
N ARG A 24 3.12 -15.57 7.58
CA ARG A 24 4.02 -14.55 8.16
C ARG A 24 5.52 -14.85 8.04
N GLN A 25 5.87 -16.07 7.62
CA GLN A 25 7.26 -16.46 7.38
C GLN A 25 7.77 -15.98 6.00
N ILE A 26 6.86 -15.59 5.10
CA ILE A 26 7.20 -15.12 3.75
C ILE A 26 7.45 -13.60 3.81
N PRO A 27 8.65 -13.11 3.42
CA PRO A 27 9.00 -11.68 3.51
C PRO A 27 8.03 -10.74 2.78
N CYS A 28 7.63 -11.06 1.54
CA CYS A 28 6.64 -10.29 0.80
C CYS A 28 5.29 -10.15 1.53
N ILE A 29 4.82 -11.23 2.16
CA ILE A 29 3.58 -11.19 2.94
C ILE A 29 3.73 -10.28 4.16
N PHE A 30 4.91 -10.26 4.79
CA PHE A 30 5.17 -9.33 5.88
C PHE A 30 5.03 -7.86 5.44
N PHE A 31 5.44 -7.51 4.23
CA PHE A 31 5.21 -6.16 3.69
C PHE A 31 3.73 -5.86 3.41
N PHE A 32 2.95 -6.84 2.92
CA PHE A 32 1.49 -6.69 2.78
C PHE A 32 0.77 -6.53 4.13
N PHE A 33 1.26 -7.21 5.15
CA PHE A 33 0.77 -7.06 6.51
C PHE A 33 1.06 -5.65 7.03
N ALA A 34 2.30 -5.18 6.89
CA ALA A 34 2.70 -3.83 7.28
C ALA A 34 1.92 -2.74 6.51
N SER A 35 1.67 -2.94 5.22
CA SER A 35 0.86 -2.02 4.41
C SER A 35 -0.60 -2.02 4.83
N SER A 36 -1.17 -3.16 5.22
CA SER A 36 -2.55 -3.22 5.73
C SER A 36 -2.71 -2.44 7.05
N ILE A 37 -1.70 -2.51 7.94
CA ILE A 37 -1.68 -1.68 9.18
C ILE A 37 -1.58 -0.20 8.83
N ALA A 38 -0.66 0.18 7.93
CA ALA A 38 -0.52 1.57 7.52
C ALA A 38 -1.79 2.11 6.82
N SER A 39 -2.47 1.28 6.03
CA SER A 39 -3.76 1.60 5.42
C SER A 39 -4.86 1.82 6.45
N LEU A 40 -4.93 1.02 7.52
CA LEU A 40 -5.87 1.26 8.63
C LEU A 40 -5.62 2.61 9.28
N ILE A 41 -4.36 2.91 9.63
CA ILE A 41 -3.99 4.19 10.23
C ILE A 41 -4.38 5.36 9.31
N SER A 42 -4.10 5.26 8.00
CA SER A 42 -4.48 6.28 7.01
C SER A 42 -6.01 6.47 6.93
N ILE A 43 -6.77 5.38 6.91
CA ILE A 43 -8.24 5.39 6.81
C ILE A 43 -8.86 5.95 8.09
N ASP A 44 -8.44 5.48 9.26
CA ASP A 44 -9.00 5.88 10.54
C ASP A 44 -8.74 7.37 10.80
N PHE A 45 -7.48 7.82 10.76
CA PHE A 45 -7.16 9.22 10.99
C PHE A 45 -7.60 10.15 9.85
N GLY A 46 -7.68 9.63 8.63
CA GLY A 46 -8.03 10.39 7.45
C GLY A 46 -9.53 10.60 7.28
N LEU A 47 -10.32 9.53 7.38
CA LEU A 47 -11.76 9.55 7.11
C LEU A 47 -12.63 9.81 8.34
N ILE A 48 -12.22 9.48 9.56
CA ILE A 48 -13.03 9.76 10.77
C ILE A 48 -13.33 11.25 10.87
N THR A 49 -12.32 12.10 10.73
CA THR A 49 -12.52 13.56 10.82
C THR A 49 -13.33 14.10 9.64
N ARG A 50 -13.24 13.49 8.46
CA ARG A 50 -14.06 13.86 7.29
C ARG A 50 -15.52 13.48 7.47
N VAL A 51 -15.80 12.34 8.09
CA VAL A 51 -17.17 11.97 8.47
C VAL A 51 -17.69 13.00 9.46
N LEU A 52 -16.91 13.32 10.50
CA LEU A 52 -17.28 14.33 11.52
C LEU A 52 -17.47 15.74 10.93
N SER A 53 -16.69 16.14 9.92
CA SER A 53 -16.90 17.38 9.19
C SER A 53 -18.24 17.43 8.45
N GLY A 54 -18.79 16.29 8.04
CA GLY A 54 -20.13 16.23 7.45
C GLY A 54 -21.24 16.56 8.46
N TRP A 55 -20.94 16.49 9.75
CA TRP A 55 -21.84 16.84 10.87
C TRP A 55 -21.48 18.19 11.50
N ALA A 56 -20.68 19.03 10.82
CA ALA A 56 -20.21 20.34 11.29
C ALA A 56 -19.38 20.33 12.59
N VAL A 57 -18.89 19.17 13.04
CA VAL A 57 -18.05 19.02 14.24
C VAL A 57 -16.69 18.45 13.83
N ASP A 58 -15.89 19.22 13.09
CA ASP A 58 -14.51 18.81 12.82
C ASP A 58 -13.54 19.55 13.77
N PRO A 59 -12.99 18.87 14.81
CA PRO A 59 -12.03 19.48 15.73
C PRO A 59 -10.73 19.88 15.04
N THR A 60 -10.46 19.34 13.84
CA THR A 60 -9.32 19.73 13.01
C THR A 60 -9.40 21.18 12.54
N TYR A 61 -10.60 21.78 12.56
CA TYR A 61 -10.80 23.16 12.17
C TYR A 61 -10.42 24.12 13.29
N THR A 62 -10.63 23.76 14.55
CA THR A 62 -10.44 24.67 15.68
C THR A 62 -9.14 24.41 16.44
N ILE A 63 -8.61 23.18 16.40
CA ILE A 63 -7.49 22.74 17.23
C ILE A 63 -6.23 22.55 16.37
N GLY A 64 -5.29 23.50 16.45
CA GLY A 64 -4.06 23.53 15.64
C GLY A 64 -3.17 22.28 15.78
N TRP A 65 -2.95 21.80 17.00
CA TRP A 65 -2.12 20.60 17.23
C TRP A 65 -2.76 19.33 16.62
N PHE A 66 -4.10 19.24 16.66
CA PHE A 66 -4.83 18.11 16.10
C PHE A 66 -4.75 18.12 14.57
N CYS A 67 -4.86 19.30 13.94
CA CYS A 67 -4.61 19.49 12.50
C CYS A 67 -3.21 19.01 12.08
N LYS A 68 -2.18 19.45 12.81
CA LYS A 68 -0.77 19.08 12.56
C LYS A 68 -0.55 17.58 12.66
N VAL A 69 -0.88 16.98 13.81
CA VAL A 69 -0.67 15.55 14.10
C VAL A 69 -1.46 14.66 13.15
N ARG A 70 -2.72 14.98 12.89
CA ARG A 70 -3.56 14.22 11.96
C ARG A 70 -2.97 14.24 10.55
N THR A 71 -2.62 15.41 10.04
CA THR A 71 -2.07 15.55 8.69
C THR A 71 -0.76 14.78 8.58
N PHE A 72 0.11 14.92 9.58
CA PHE A 72 1.35 14.14 9.67
C PHE A 72 1.10 12.62 9.62
N ILE A 73 0.19 12.10 10.44
CA ILE A 73 -0.14 10.66 10.50
C ILE A 73 -0.68 10.17 9.15
N VAL A 74 -1.61 10.91 8.54
CA VAL A 74 -2.25 10.51 7.28
C VAL A 74 -1.24 10.46 6.13
N PHE A 75 -0.39 11.48 5.99
CA PHE A 75 0.60 11.51 4.92
C PHE A 75 1.72 10.49 5.14
N SER A 76 2.24 10.36 6.36
CA SER A 76 3.26 9.38 6.69
C SER A 76 2.77 7.95 6.46
N SER A 77 1.57 7.62 6.94
CA SER A 77 0.99 6.28 6.76
C SER A 77 0.71 5.95 5.30
N ARG A 78 0.23 6.92 4.49
CA ARG A 78 0.09 6.74 3.04
C ARG A 78 1.43 6.46 2.37
N ALA A 79 2.47 7.21 2.71
CA ALA A 79 3.80 6.98 2.17
C ALA A 79 4.33 5.58 2.54
N MET A 80 4.11 5.15 3.79
CA MET A 80 4.46 3.79 4.24
C MET A 80 3.79 2.72 3.37
N VAL A 81 2.51 2.87 3.01
CA VAL A 81 1.81 1.93 2.11
C VAL A 81 2.55 1.77 0.79
N PHE A 82 2.90 2.88 0.12
CA PHE A 82 3.62 2.85 -1.15
C PHE A 82 5.00 2.21 -1.02
N TRP A 83 5.77 2.62 -0.01
CA TRP A 83 7.12 2.10 0.21
C TRP A 83 7.13 0.63 0.63
N PHE A 84 6.10 0.14 1.34
CA PHE A 84 5.96 -1.30 1.59
C PHE A 84 5.64 -2.09 0.31
N PHE A 85 4.89 -1.53 -0.64
CA PHE A 85 4.71 -2.15 -1.95
C PHE A 85 6.00 -2.12 -2.80
N VAL A 86 6.79 -1.06 -2.71
CA VAL A 86 8.15 -1.03 -3.27
C VAL A 86 8.98 -2.18 -2.72
N LEU A 87 9.05 -2.32 -1.38
CA LEU A 87 9.80 -3.40 -0.73
C LEU A 87 9.27 -4.78 -1.10
N ALA A 88 7.95 -4.96 -1.20
CA ALA A 88 7.35 -6.20 -1.66
C ALA A 88 7.78 -6.55 -3.10
N THR A 89 7.82 -5.55 -3.99
CA THR A 89 8.24 -5.74 -5.38
C THR A 89 9.73 -6.08 -5.49
N ILE A 90 10.58 -5.39 -4.73
CA ILE A 90 12.01 -5.68 -4.63
C ILE A 90 12.22 -7.10 -4.08
N ASP A 91 11.49 -7.49 -3.04
CA ASP A 91 11.57 -8.83 -2.47
C ASP A 91 11.16 -9.91 -3.47
N ARG A 92 10.14 -9.66 -4.29
CA ARG A 92 9.78 -10.57 -5.40
C ARG A 92 10.89 -10.69 -6.43
N TRP A 93 11.54 -9.58 -6.80
CA TRP A 93 12.69 -9.60 -7.70
C TRP A 93 13.89 -10.38 -7.12
N LEU A 94 14.21 -10.15 -5.85
CA LEU A 94 15.28 -10.86 -5.14
C LEU A 94 15.01 -12.36 -5.09
N SER A 95 13.78 -12.74 -4.71
CA SER A 95 13.35 -14.14 -4.63
C SER A 95 13.35 -14.84 -5.99
N SER A 96 13.05 -14.11 -7.08
CA SER A 96 13.02 -14.67 -8.44
C SER A 96 14.37 -14.67 -9.14
N SER A 97 15.39 -14.00 -8.59
CA SER A 97 16.70 -13.89 -9.20
C SER A 97 17.38 -15.24 -9.35
N VAL A 98 18.13 -15.42 -10.44
CA VAL A 98 18.93 -16.63 -10.68
C VAL A 98 20.11 -16.72 -9.71
N GLN A 99 20.64 -15.57 -9.29
CA GLN A 99 21.82 -15.51 -8.44
C GLN A 99 21.47 -15.84 -6.99
N ILE A 100 22.17 -16.82 -6.42
CA ILE A 100 21.94 -17.29 -5.04
C ILE A 100 22.11 -16.15 -4.03
N HIS A 101 23.11 -15.29 -4.23
CA HIS A 101 23.37 -14.16 -3.34
C HIS A 101 22.17 -13.21 -3.24
N HIS A 102 21.53 -12.86 -4.36
CA HIS A 102 20.33 -12.03 -4.36
C HIS A 102 19.14 -12.70 -3.66
N ARG A 103 18.94 -14.01 -3.89
CA ARG A 103 17.86 -14.76 -3.22
C ARG A 103 18.03 -14.81 -1.70
N GLN A 104 19.27 -14.91 -1.22
CA GLN A 104 19.59 -14.91 0.20
C GLN A 104 19.29 -13.58 0.90
N LEU A 105 19.07 -12.49 0.16
CA LEU A 105 18.64 -11.21 0.73
C LEU A 105 17.14 -11.20 1.08
N SER A 106 16.32 -12.03 0.41
CA SER A 106 14.89 -12.21 0.68
C SER A 106 14.69 -13.04 1.95
N THR A 107 14.90 -12.39 3.11
CA THR A 107 14.72 -13.00 4.43
C THR A 107 13.85 -12.13 5.32
N LEU A 108 13.15 -12.76 6.27
CA LEU A 108 12.27 -12.05 7.19
C LEU A 108 13.04 -11.06 8.09
N LYS A 109 14.30 -11.35 8.41
CA LYS A 109 15.18 -10.45 9.18
C LYS A 109 15.43 -9.16 8.41
N ASN A 110 15.75 -9.27 7.12
CA ASN A 110 15.96 -8.11 6.26
C ASN A 110 14.65 -7.36 6.02
N ALA A 111 13.53 -8.06 5.85
CA ALA A 111 12.22 -7.43 5.69
C ALA A 111 11.85 -6.57 6.91
N ARG A 112 12.02 -7.08 8.13
CA ARG A 112 11.77 -6.30 9.37
C ARG A 112 12.66 -5.06 9.47
N ARG A 113 13.96 -5.21 9.14
CA ARG A 113 14.91 -4.08 9.13
C ARG A 113 14.50 -3.03 8.09
N ALA A 114 14.17 -3.45 6.87
CA ALA A 114 13.73 -2.56 5.81
C ALA A 114 12.42 -1.83 6.16
N THR A 115 11.46 -2.53 6.77
CA THR A 115 10.22 -1.93 7.29
C THR A 115 10.52 -0.85 8.34
N ALA A 116 11.41 -1.12 9.30
CA ALA A 116 11.79 -0.13 10.31
C ALA A 116 12.45 1.11 9.68
N VAL A 117 13.33 0.90 8.69
CA VAL A 117 13.97 2.00 7.94
C VAL A 117 12.94 2.83 7.19
N VAL A 118 11.99 2.20 6.47
CA VAL A 118 10.92 2.92 5.77
C VAL A 118 10.06 3.74 6.73
N ILE A 119 9.71 3.18 7.89
CA ILE A 119 8.94 3.92 8.90
C ILE A 119 9.73 5.15 9.36
N LEU A 120 11.01 5.01 9.69
CA LEU A 120 11.84 6.15 10.12
C LEU A 120 11.97 7.21 9.02
N ILE A 121 12.28 6.81 7.79
CA ILE A 121 12.44 7.74 6.67
C ILE A 121 11.13 8.50 6.40
N THR A 122 10.00 7.79 6.34
CA THR A 122 8.69 8.42 6.08
C THR A 122 8.31 9.41 7.17
N MET A 123 8.58 9.09 8.44
CA MET A 123 8.34 9.99 9.57
C MET A 123 9.23 11.23 9.53
N ILE A 124 10.49 11.09 9.12
CA ILE A 124 11.42 12.22 8.97
C ILE A 124 10.98 13.12 7.82
N VAL A 125 10.73 12.55 6.64
CA VAL A 125 10.33 13.27 5.43
C VAL A 125 9.04 14.07 5.67
N TYR A 126 8.06 13.48 6.34
CA TYR A 126 6.81 14.18 6.63
C TYR A 126 6.81 15.00 7.92
N GLY A 127 7.92 15.02 8.67
CA GLY A 127 8.04 15.81 9.90
C GLY A 127 7.80 17.31 9.68
N GLU A 128 8.12 17.81 8.49
CA GLU A 128 7.82 19.18 8.03
C GLU A 128 6.34 19.57 8.19
N LEU A 129 5.41 18.62 8.06
CA LEU A 129 3.97 18.86 8.19
C LEU A 129 3.57 19.31 9.60
N LEU A 130 4.28 18.87 10.64
CA LEU A 130 4.03 19.28 12.02
C LEU A 130 4.30 20.77 12.24
N TYR A 131 5.19 21.36 11.43
CA TYR A 131 5.50 22.78 11.47
C TYR A 131 4.70 23.59 10.44
N CYS A 132 4.48 23.02 9.25
CA CYS A 132 3.95 23.75 8.10
C CYS A 132 2.42 23.90 8.07
N TYR A 133 1.67 23.00 8.70
CA TYR A 133 0.21 23.07 8.72
C TYR A 133 -0.28 23.85 9.94
N ASP A 134 -1.37 24.59 9.82
CA ASP A 134 -2.08 25.16 10.96
C ASP A 134 -3.60 25.13 10.78
N ALA A 135 -4.32 25.37 11.87
CA ALA A 135 -5.78 25.48 11.88
C ALA A 135 -6.25 26.95 11.81
N ASN A 136 -7.52 27.16 11.43
CA ASN A 136 -8.19 28.46 11.38
C ASN A 136 -7.52 29.54 10.49
N LEU A 137 -6.94 29.17 9.36
CA LEU A 137 -6.44 30.17 8.40
C LEU A 137 -7.60 30.87 7.67
N ILE A 138 -7.59 32.21 7.67
CA ILE A 138 -8.68 33.07 7.18
C ILE A 138 -8.70 33.17 5.63
N ASP A 139 -7.57 32.89 4.97
CA ASP A 139 -7.43 32.98 3.50
C ASP A 139 -7.04 31.64 2.84
N ALA A 140 -7.21 30.53 3.55
CA ALA A 140 -6.88 29.20 3.02
C ALA A 140 -8.11 28.50 2.42
N PRO A 141 -7.93 27.67 1.38
CA PRO A 141 -9.02 26.89 0.80
C PRO A 141 -9.64 25.89 1.81
N PHE A 142 -8.90 25.56 2.88
CA PHE A 142 -9.35 24.69 3.95
C PHE A 142 -8.95 25.24 5.31
N LYS A 143 -9.78 24.99 6.33
CA LYS A 143 -9.51 25.44 7.71
C LYS A 143 -8.28 24.77 8.36
N CYS A 144 -7.81 23.64 7.83
CA CYS A 144 -6.54 23.00 8.21
C CYS A 144 -5.67 22.91 6.95
N TYR A 145 -4.67 23.78 6.83
CA TYR A 145 -3.91 23.95 5.60
C TYR A 145 -2.47 24.43 5.86
N ALA A 146 -1.65 24.39 4.81
CA ALA A 146 -0.28 24.90 4.86
C ALA A 146 -0.30 26.43 5.11
N LYS A 147 0.51 26.89 6.06
CA LYS A 147 0.53 28.28 6.51
C LYS A 147 1.17 29.27 5.53
N THR A 148 2.07 28.79 4.68
CA THR A 148 2.76 29.59 3.65
C THR A 148 2.75 28.85 2.32
N HIS A 149 2.89 29.60 1.21
CA HIS A 149 3.04 29.03 -0.13
C HIS A 149 4.26 28.10 -0.23
N ALA A 150 5.38 28.45 0.43
CA ALA A 150 6.56 27.59 0.48
C ALA A 150 6.28 26.25 1.19
N CYS A 151 5.54 26.28 2.30
CA CYS A 151 5.11 25.07 3.01
C CYS A 151 4.16 24.20 2.17
N GLN A 152 3.25 24.84 1.41
CA GLN A 152 2.38 24.13 0.49
C GLN A 152 3.18 23.44 -0.62
N LEU A 153 4.05 24.19 -1.29
CA LEU A 153 4.88 23.67 -2.38
C LEU A 153 5.77 22.52 -1.89
N LEU A 154 6.39 22.66 -0.72
CA LEU A 154 7.19 21.58 -0.13
C LEU A 154 6.33 20.33 0.11
N ALA A 155 5.19 20.45 0.79
CA ALA A 155 4.33 19.31 1.08
C ALA A 155 3.77 18.63 -0.18
N ASP A 156 3.39 19.42 -1.19
CA ASP A 156 2.89 18.92 -2.48
C ASP A 156 3.99 18.21 -3.27
N MET A 157 5.18 18.79 -3.35
CA MET A 157 6.33 18.18 -4.03
C MET A 157 6.80 16.91 -3.32
N THR A 158 6.85 16.92 -1.98
CA THR A 158 7.12 15.71 -1.18
C THR A 158 6.09 14.63 -1.49
N PHE A 159 4.80 14.94 -1.52
CA PHE A 159 3.76 13.96 -1.87
C PHE A 159 3.89 13.41 -3.30
N VAL A 160 4.08 14.29 -4.28
CA VAL A 160 4.15 13.90 -5.68
C VAL A 160 5.41 13.08 -5.96
N CYS A 161 6.57 13.58 -5.55
CA CYS A 161 7.85 12.94 -5.84
C CYS A 161 8.07 11.71 -4.96
N PHE A 162 8.06 11.89 -3.64
CA PHE A 162 8.47 10.84 -2.69
C PHE A 162 7.39 9.77 -2.46
N THR A 163 6.11 10.15 -2.46
CA THR A 163 5.02 9.19 -2.18
C THR A 163 4.42 8.58 -3.44
N THR A 164 4.38 9.31 -4.55
CA THR A 164 3.69 8.82 -5.77
C THR A 164 4.66 8.38 -6.87
N ILE A 165 5.40 9.32 -7.47
CA ILE A 165 6.18 9.07 -8.69
C ILE A 165 7.33 8.11 -8.43
N VAL A 166 8.20 8.40 -7.45
CA VAL A 166 9.39 7.58 -7.17
C VAL A 166 9.00 6.13 -6.82
N PRO A 167 8.05 5.86 -5.91
CA PRO A 167 7.61 4.50 -5.63
C PRO A 167 7.05 3.79 -6.87
N ILE A 168 6.21 4.45 -7.67
CA ILE A 168 5.64 3.83 -8.88
C ILE A 168 6.73 3.46 -9.89
N LEU A 169 7.71 4.34 -10.12
CA LEU A 169 8.83 4.06 -11.01
C LEU A 169 9.66 2.87 -10.52
N ILE A 170 9.97 2.83 -9.22
CA ILE A 170 10.73 1.71 -8.63
C ILE A 170 9.93 0.40 -8.77
N MET A 171 8.64 0.40 -8.42
CA MET A 171 7.77 -0.78 -8.57
C MET A 171 7.68 -1.25 -10.01
N PHE A 172 7.60 -0.33 -10.98
CA PHE A 172 7.57 -0.66 -12.40
C PHE A 172 8.88 -1.32 -12.85
N ILE A 173 10.03 -0.72 -12.51
CA ILE A 173 11.36 -1.24 -12.87
C ILE A 173 11.56 -2.65 -12.27
N PHE A 174 11.38 -2.81 -10.96
CA PHE A 174 11.54 -4.12 -10.32
C PHE A 174 10.48 -5.13 -10.75
N GLY A 175 9.27 -4.69 -11.11
CA GLY A 175 8.25 -5.53 -11.71
C GLY A 175 8.70 -6.13 -13.03
N LEU A 176 9.25 -5.31 -13.94
CA LEU A 176 9.81 -5.77 -15.21
C LEU A 176 10.99 -6.73 -15.02
N LEU A 177 11.89 -6.41 -14.10
CA LEU A 177 13.03 -7.28 -13.77
C LEU A 177 12.57 -8.62 -13.21
N THR A 178 11.53 -8.65 -12.38
CA THR A 178 10.93 -9.87 -11.85
C THR A 178 10.39 -10.75 -12.98
N ILE A 179 9.64 -10.17 -13.93
CA ILE A 179 9.11 -10.88 -15.10
C ILE A 179 10.24 -11.47 -15.95
N SER A 180 11.31 -10.69 -16.18
CA SER A 180 12.49 -11.15 -16.92
C SER A 180 13.15 -12.37 -16.26
N ASN A 181 13.39 -12.29 -14.95
CA ASN A 181 13.97 -13.38 -14.17
C ASN A 181 13.12 -14.66 -14.21
N ILE A 182 11.80 -14.53 -14.12
CA ILE A 182 10.88 -15.68 -14.17
C ILE A 182 10.89 -16.31 -15.55
N ARG A 183 10.85 -15.52 -16.63
CA ARG A 183 10.94 -16.03 -18.01
C ARG A 183 12.27 -16.77 -18.22
N GLN A 184 13.37 -16.25 -17.71
CA GLN A 184 14.68 -16.90 -17.79
C GLN A 184 14.70 -18.22 -17.00
N SER A 185 14.16 -18.23 -15.78
CA SER A 185 14.09 -19.44 -14.94
C SER A 185 13.25 -20.54 -15.61
N GLN A 186 12.11 -20.19 -16.20
CA GLN A 186 11.26 -21.13 -16.92
C GLN A 186 11.97 -21.75 -18.14
N ARG A 187 12.71 -20.96 -18.91
CA ARG A 187 13.49 -21.45 -20.05
C ARG A 187 14.56 -22.47 -19.64
N ARG A 188 15.26 -22.24 -18.51
CA ARG A 188 16.28 -23.18 -18.01
C ARG A 188 15.68 -24.50 -17.53
N ILE A 189 14.54 -24.46 -16.86
CA ILE A 189 13.84 -25.68 -16.41
C ILE A 189 13.39 -26.52 -17.61
N LEU A 190 12.79 -25.88 -18.62
CA LEU A 190 12.37 -26.58 -19.85
C LEU A 190 13.53 -27.29 -20.55
N GLN A 191 14.72 -26.66 -20.58
CA GLN A 191 15.93 -27.28 -21.15
C GLN A 191 16.46 -28.46 -20.32
N MET A 192 16.30 -28.45 -18.99
CA MET A 192 16.72 -29.56 -18.13
C MET A 192 15.75 -30.74 -18.19
N THR A 193 14.44 -30.49 -18.30
CA THR A 193 13.42 -31.55 -18.37
C THR A 193 13.52 -32.39 -19.66
N SER A 194 14.00 -31.82 -20.77
CA SER A 194 14.24 -32.59 -22.00
C SER A 194 15.41 -33.58 -21.93
N ILE A 195 16.23 -33.55 -20.87
CA ILE A 195 17.46 -34.36 -20.75
C ILE A 195 17.31 -35.45 -19.65
N ALA A 196 16.27 -35.40 -18.80
CA ALA A 196 16.14 -36.31 -17.66
C ALA A 196 15.52 -37.67 -18.03
N ILE A 197 16.32 -38.74 -17.93
CA ILE A 197 16.01 -40.12 -18.38
C ILE A 197 15.27 -40.99 -17.32
N ASN A 198 15.12 -40.55 -16.05
CA ASN A 198 14.53 -41.39 -14.98
C ASN A 198 13.22 -40.83 -14.36
N PRO A 199 12.07 -41.54 -14.47
CA PRO A 199 10.75 -40.99 -14.15
C PRO A 199 10.23 -41.20 -12.71
N THR A 200 10.75 -42.14 -11.92
CA THR A 200 10.04 -42.67 -10.73
C THR A 200 10.30 -41.94 -9.40
N ILE A 201 11.48 -41.36 -9.16
CA ILE A 201 11.77 -40.54 -7.95
C ILE A 201 11.33 -39.07 -8.15
N SER A 202 11.00 -38.70 -9.38
CA SER A 202 10.73 -37.33 -9.80
C SER A 202 9.32 -36.87 -9.47
N ALA A 203 8.32 -37.76 -9.38
CA ALA A 203 6.90 -37.37 -9.30
C ALA A 203 6.53 -36.56 -8.03
N THR A 204 6.94 -37.00 -6.84
CA THR A 204 6.63 -36.32 -5.57
C THR A 204 7.38 -35.00 -5.41
N ASN A 205 8.65 -34.95 -5.82
CA ASN A 205 9.44 -33.72 -5.83
C ASN A 205 8.91 -32.71 -6.86
N HIS A 206 8.40 -33.19 -8.00
CA HIS A 206 7.83 -32.36 -9.04
C HIS A 206 6.50 -31.72 -8.60
N GLU A 207 5.63 -32.46 -7.91
CA GLU A 207 4.39 -31.90 -7.34
C GLU A 207 4.67 -30.79 -6.31
N PHE A 208 5.63 -31.00 -5.42
CA PHE A 208 6.02 -29.99 -4.42
C PHE A 208 6.59 -28.73 -5.06
N GLN A 209 7.51 -28.87 -6.02
CA GLN A 209 8.08 -27.75 -6.78
C GLN A 209 7.01 -27.01 -7.59
N GLN A 210 6.09 -27.73 -8.23
CA GLN A 210 5.01 -27.14 -9.00
C GLN A 210 4.02 -26.36 -8.12
N ARG A 211 3.74 -26.84 -6.91
CA ARG A 211 2.92 -26.12 -5.93
C ARG A 211 3.59 -24.86 -5.41
N SER A 212 4.89 -24.91 -5.10
CA SER A 212 5.66 -23.72 -4.70
C SER A 212 5.66 -22.65 -5.80
N LYS A 213 5.86 -23.06 -7.05
CA LYS A 213 5.85 -22.17 -8.21
C LYS A 213 4.48 -21.51 -8.44
N LYS A 214 3.38 -22.25 -8.27
CA LYS A 214 2.01 -21.68 -8.32
C LYS A 214 1.79 -20.64 -7.23
N ASN A 215 2.24 -20.91 -6.00
CA ASN A 215 2.14 -19.94 -4.90
C ASN A 215 2.93 -18.66 -5.18
N GLU A 216 4.15 -18.79 -5.72
CA GLU A 216 4.97 -17.63 -6.12
C GLU A 216 4.30 -16.78 -7.21
N GLN A 217 3.67 -17.44 -8.21
CA GLN A 217 2.90 -16.74 -9.25
C GLN A 217 1.72 -15.97 -8.68
N HIS A 218 0.97 -16.55 -7.72
CA HIS A 218 -0.13 -15.85 -7.06
C HIS A 218 0.35 -14.63 -6.26
N LEU A 219 1.47 -14.75 -5.54
CA LEU A 219 2.05 -13.62 -4.81
C LEU A 219 2.51 -12.51 -5.75
N LEU A 220 3.11 -12.85 -6.88
CA LEU A 220 3.49 -11.86 -7.90
C LEU A 220 2.26 -11.18 -8.50
N LEU A 221 1.23 -11.94 -8.83
CA LEU A 221 -0.03 -11.42 -9.37
C LEU A 221 -0.67 -10.44 -8.38
N MET A 222 -0.71 -10.78 -7.09
CA MET A 222 -1.18 -9.89 -6.03
C MET A 222 -0.42 -8.56 -6.02
N VAL A 223 0.92 -8.59 -5.99
CA VAL A 223 1.75 -7.37 -6.02
C VAL A 223 1.41 -6.56 -7.27
N PHE A 224 1.44 -7.18 -8.45
CA PHE A 224 1.30 -6.48 -9.72
C PHE A 224 -0.07 -5.81 -9.88
N VAL A 225 -1.15 -6.54 -9.58
CA VAL A 225 -2.52 -6.00 -9.62
C VAL A 225 -2.67 -4.87 -8.61
N GLN A 226 -2.12 -5.02 -7.41
CA GLN A 226 -2.17 -4.00 -6.37
C GLN A 226 -1.42 -2.73 -6.79
N VAL A 227 -0.22 -2.85 -7.36
CA VAL A 227 0.56 -1.72 -7.87
C VAL A 227 -0.18 -0.99 -8.99
N PHE A 228 -0.79 -1.74 -9.91
CA PHE A 228 -1.58 -1.17 -11.01
C PHE A 228 -2.79 -0.39 -10.49
N VAL A 229 -3.56 -0.98 -9.57
CA VAL A 229 -4.73 -0.32 -8.95
C VAL A 229 -4.29 0.91 -8.14
N LEU A 230 -3.19 0.80 -7.39
CA LEU A 230 -2.63 1.92 -6.64
C LEU A 230 -2.28 3.09 -7.58
N ALA A 231 -1.54 2.83 -8.66
CA ALA A 231 -1.16 3.86 -9.62
C ALA A 231 -2.39 4.54 -10.24
N ILE A 232 -3.38 3.78 -10.72
CA ILE A 232 -4.59 4.35 -11.34
C ILE A 232 -5.36 5.24 -10.36
N LEU A 233 -5.50 4.80 -9.11
CA LEU A 233 -6.33 5.50 -8.14
C LEU A 233 -5.63 6.70 -7.50
N THR A 234 -4.29 6.78 -7.50
CA THR A 234 -3.55 7.86 -6.81
C THR A 234 -2.88 8.86 -7.74
N LEU A 235 -2.58 8.49 -8.99
CA LEU A 235 -2.04 9.44 -9.98
C LEU A 235 -2.93 10.68 -10.19
N PRO A 236 -4.27 10.58 -10.23
CA PRO A 236 -5.13 11.76 -10.34
C PRO A 236 -4.91 12.78 -9.22
N GLN A 237 -4.63 12.32 -7.99
CA GLN A 237 -4.34 13.20 -6.87
C GLN A 237 -2.98 13.89 -7.02
N ALA A 238 -1.96 13.18 -7.50
CA ALA A 238 -0.65 13.78 -7.75
C ALA A 238 -0.73 14.86 -8.85
N ILE A 239 -1.48 14.60 -9.92
CA ILE A 239 -1.72 15.57 -11.00
C ILE A 239 -2.45 16.80 -10.46
N GLN A 240 -3.50 16.62 -9.66
CA GLN A 240 -4.25 17.74 -9.07
C GLN A 240 -3.38 18.59 -8.14
N ARG A 241 -2.50 17.99 -7.34
CA ARG A 241 -1.58 18.75 -6.48
C ARG A 241 -0.54 19.54 -7.28
N LEU A 242 0.00 18.95 -8.35
CA LEU A 242 0.88 19.68 -9.27
C LEU A 242 0.16 20.86 -9.91
N TYR A 243 -1.06 20.65 -10.40
CA TYR A 243 -1.89 21.71 -10.97
C TYR A 243 -2.08 22.86 -9.96
N ALA A 244 -2.47 22.54 -8.72
CA ALA A 244 -2.66 23.51 -7.66
C ALA A 244 -1.38 24.25 -7.26
N ALA A 245 -0.23 23.58 -7.32
CA ALA A 245 1.07 24.18 -6.99
C ALA A 245 1.56 25.19 -8.05
N PHE A 246 1.19 25.01 -9.33
CA PHE A 246 1.69 25.86 -10.42
C PHE A 246 0.76 27.01 -10.82
N ILE A 247 -0.56 26.85 -10.65
CA ILE A 247 -1.54 27.82 -11.20
C ILE A 247 -1.91 28.94 -10.22
N GLY A 248 -1.55 28.83 -8.94
CA GLY A 248 -1.43 29.94 -8.00
C GLY A 248 -2.50 31.04 -8.06
N SER A 249 -3.56 30.86 -7.28
CA SER A 249 -4.67 31.81 -7.01
C SER A 249 -5.88 31.75 -7.96
N TYR A 250 -7.06 31.77 -7.34
CA TYR A 250 -8.35 31.69 -8.02
C TYR A 250 -8.87 33.08 -8.36
N ASN A 251 -9.02 33.38 -9.64
CA ASN A 251 -9.60 34.65 -10.08
C ASN A 251 -11.15 34.65 -9.98
N SER A 252 -11.78 33.50 -9.73
CA SER A 252 -13.24 33.37 -9.64
C SER A 252 -13.70 32.34 -8.60
N GLN A 253 -14.85 32.61 -7.97
CA GLN A 253 -15.51 31.71 -7.01
C GLN A 253 -15.94 30.38 -7.63
N LEU A 254 -16.24 30.39 -8.94
CA LEU A 254 -16.54 29.18 -9.71
C LEU A 254 -15.33 28.23 -9.78
N GLN A 255 -14.14 28.76 -10.07
CA GLN A 255 -12.90 27.96 -10.12
C GLN A 255 -12.57 27.34 -8.76
N ALA A 256 -12.71 28.10 -7.67
CA ALA A 256 -12.50 27.57 -6.32
C ALA A 256 -13.46 26.40 -5.98
N THR A 257 -14.71 26.49 -6.43
CA THR A 257 -15.72 25.44 -6.21
C THR A 257 -15.39 24.17 -7.01
N ILE A 258 -15.01 24.32 -8.28
CA ILE A 258 -14.60 23.20 -9.14
C ILE A 258 -13.37 22.49 -8.55
N ASP A 259 -12.36 23.25 -8.15
CA ASP A 259 -11.13 22.71 -7.57
C ASP A 259 -11.37 21.96 -6.26
N MET A 260 -12.26 22.48 -5.40
CA MET A 260 -12.64 21.79 -4.18
C MET A 260 -13.35 20.47 -4.48
N PHE A 261 -14.23 20.44 -5.49
CA PHE A 261 -14.88 19.21 -5.94
C PHE A 261 -13.86 18.20 -6.47
N VAL A 262 -12.98 18.62 -7.38
CA VAL A 262 -11.93 17.76 -7.98
C VAL A 262 -11.00 17.23 -6.90
N TYR A 263 -10.53 18.08 -5.97
CA TYR A 263 -9.70 17.67 -4.84
C TYR A 263 -10.37 16.60 -3.98
N ASN A 264 -11.65 16.78 -3.64
CA ASN A 264 -12.38 15.79 -2.85
C ASN A 264 -12.57 14.48 -3.60
N PHE A 265 -12.86 14.55 -4.90
CA PHE A 265 -13.01 13.36 -5.75
C PHE A 265 -11.71 12.57 -5.83
N VAL A 266 -10.58 13.20 -6.19
CA VAL A 266 -9.29 12.50 -6.29
C VAL A 266 -8.80 11.99 -4.93
N LEU A 267 -9.11 12.70 -3.85
CA LEU A 267 -8.80 12.23 -2.50
C LEU A 267 -9.60 10.98 -2.13
N LEU A 268 -10.87 10.88 -2.53
CA LEU A 268 -11.69 9.67 -2.34
C LEU A 268 -11.11 8.48 -3.11
N LEU A 269 -10.59 8.69 -4.32
CA LEU A 269 -9.89 7.65 -5.07
C LEU A 269 -8.67 7.11 -4.31
N THR A 270 -7.88 7.98 -3.69
CA THR A 270 -6.73 7.55 -2.85
C THR A 270 -7.16 6.74 -1.63
N TYR A 271 -8.27 7.10 -0.98
CA TYR A 271 -8.82 6.27 0.11
C TYR A 271 -9.36 4.93 -0.40
N LEU A 272 -9.96 4.91 -1.59
CA LEU A 272 -10.37 3.67 -2.24
C LEU A 272 -9.16 2.77 -2.50
N ALA A 273 -8.02 3.33 -2.93
CA ALA A 273 -6.77 2.60 -3.12
C ALA A 273 -6.26 1.95 -1.82
N SER A 274 -6.50 2.59 -0.68
CA SER A 274 -6.15 2.05 0.65
C SER A 274 -7.15 0.97 1.12
N ALA A 275 -8.36 0.94 0.58
CA ALA A 275 -9.42 -0.01 0.93
C ALA A 275 -9.40 -1.29 0.07
N THR A 276 -8.80 -1.25 -1.12
CA THR A 276 -8.77 -2.38 -2.07
C THR A 276 -7.88 -3.60 -1.72
N PRO A 277 -6.81 -3.52 -0.89
CA PRO A 277 -5.86 -4.63 -0.74
C PRO A 277 -6.48 -5.98 -0.40
N PHE A 278 -7.40 -6.05 0.56
CA PHE A 278 -8.03 -7.30 0.96
C PHE A 278 -8.81 -7.97 -0.16
N TYR A 279 -9.57 -7.18 -0.91
CA TYR A 279 -10.39 -7.67 -2.03
C TYR A 279 -9.50 -8.17 -3.16
N ILE A 280 -8.43 -7.43 -3.48
CA ILE A 280 -7.45 -7.82 -4.48
C ILE A 280 -6.75 -9.11 -4.06
N TYR A 281 -6.29 -9.23 -2.81
CA TYR A 281 -5.60 -10.43 -2.33
C TYR A 281 -6.53 -11.66 -2.30
N THR A 282 -7.81 -11.47 -1.96
CA THR A 282 -8.79 -12.57 -1.99
C THR A 282 -9.06 -13.07 -3.41
N LEU A 283 -9.15 -12.15 -4.38
CA LEU A 283 -9.42 -12.48 -5.77
C LEU A 283 -8.20 -13.10 -6.46
N THR A 284 -7.02 -12.48 -6.32
CA THR A 284 -5.79 -12.81 -7.05
C THR A 284 -4.90 -13.83 -6.34
N GLY A 285 -5.05 -13.98 -5.02
CA GLY A 285 -4.23 -14.81 -4.16
C GLY A 285 -4.35 -16.32 -4.31
N GLY A 286 -5.17 -16.76 -5.26
CA GLY A 286 -5.36 -18.16 -5.59
C GLY A 286 -5.79 -19.00 -4.40
N THR A 287 -5.33 -20.26 -4.39
CA THR A 287 -5.65 -21.21 -3.31
C THR A 287 -4.93 -20.87 -2.00
N LEU A 288 -3.77 -20.19 -2.04
CA LEU A 288 -2.99 -19.86 -0.85
C LEU A 288 -3.75 -18.92 0.08
N PHE A 289 -4.17 -17.75 -0.44
CA PHE A 289 -4.86 -16.77 0.37
C PHE A 289 -6.30 -17.21 0.67
N ARG A 290 -7.02 -17.79 -0.30
CA ARG A 290 -8.38 -18.29 -0.07
C ARG A 290 -8.43 -19.38 1.01
N LYS A 291 -7.45 -20.30 1.02
CA LYS A 291 -7.37 -21.33 2.06
C LYS A 291 -7.08 -20.70 3.43
N ALA A 292 -6.14 -19.75 3.50
CA ALA A 292 -5.86 -19.02 4.73
C ALA A 292 -7.10 -18.26 5.26
N SER A 293 -7.86 -17.60 4.38
CA SER A 293 -9.12 -16.94 4.74
C SER A 293 -10.15 -17.94 5.26
N LEU A 294 -10.32 -19.09 4.60
CA LEU A 294 -11.23 -20.14 5.05
C LEU A 294 -10.82 -20.73 6.41
N GLU A 295 -9.52 -21.03 6.60
CA GLU A 295 -8.98 -21.52 7.87
C GLU A 295 -9.22 -20.51 9.01
N PHE A 296 -9.08 -19.22 8.73
CA PHE A 296 -9.41 -18.16 9.68
C PHE A 296 -10.91 -18.17 10.03
N MET A 297 -11.79 -18.14 9.05
CA MET A 297 -13.24 -18.16 9.25
C MET A 297 -13.70 -19.41 10.01
N GLN A 298 -13.13 -20.57 9.71
CA GLN A 298 -13.40 -21.82 10.44
C GLN A 298 -12.90 -21.77 11.89
N SER A 299 -11.81 -21.06 12.18
CA SER A 299 -11.31 -20.92 13.55
C SER A 299 -12.22 -20.00 14.37
N ILE A 300 -12.73 -18.91 13.79
CA ILE A 300 -13.74 -18.05 14.39
C ILE A 300 -15.03 -18.84 14.66
N TYR A 301 -15.55 -19.54 13.66
CA TYR A 301 -16.77 -20.33 13.80
C TYR A 301 -16.65 -21.37 14.92
N ARG A 302 -15.52 -22.08 14.99
CA ARG A 302 -15.23 -23.02 16.07
C ARG A 302 -15.12 -22.35 17.44
N ALA A 303 -14.56 -21.15 17.53
CA ALA A 303 -14.47 -20.41 18.78
C ALA A 303 -15.84 -19.93 19.27
N ILE A 304 -16.71 -19.45 18.36
CA ILE A 304 -18.08 -19.04 18.67
C ILE A 304 -18.91 -20.26 19.10
N ARG A 305 -18.86 -21.35 18.34
CA ARG A 305 -19.58 -22.59 18.67
C ARG A 305 -19.15 -23.23 19.99
N ARG A 306 -17.93 -22.96 20.47
CA ARG A 306 -17.47 -23.43 21.80
C ARG A 306 -17.94 -22.54 22.96
N ARG A 307 -18.47 -21.35 22.67
CA ARG A 307 -18.96 -20.38 23.67
C ARG A 307 -20.49 -20.35 23.78
N CYS A 308 -21.21 -20.98 22.86
CA CYS A 308 -22.64 -21.26 22.96
C CYS A 308 -22.85 -22.69 23.44
#